data_AF-A0A965K317-F1
#
_entry.id   AF-A0A965K317-F1
#
_cell.length_a   1.000
_cell.length_b   1.000
_cell.length_c   1.000
_cell.angle_alpha   90.00
_cell.angle_beta   90.00
_cell.angle_gamma   90.00
#
_symmetry.space_group_name_H-M   'P 1'
#
loop_
_entity.id
_entity.type
_entity.pdbx_description
1 polymer ?
#
loop_
_entity_poly.entity_id
_entity_poly.type
_entity_poly.pdbx_seq_one_letter_code
_entity_poly.pdbx_strand_id
1 'polypeptide(L)'
;MGLRSIDSPRRRPAPTTAHLTDSAGATHVLTLEPRTLIVAVKSNCDGCRPFVEDLSIEFPGWRLIVVTRDSMPAEAGHRTVWLAPALMDVLEIASAPFFVALDGFPLNVVTEGVVFAPEQVSRELAEF
;
A
#
# COMPACT_ATOMS: atom_id res chain seq x y z
N MET A 1 9.21 -24.99 -13.04
CA MET A 1 8.39 -25.34 -11.87
C MET A 1 8.54 -24.22 -10.85
N GLY A 2 7.62 -23.26 -10.85
CA GLY A 2 7.69 -22.07 -10.00
C GLY A 2 7.14 -22.37 -8.61
N LEU A 3 7.88 -21.95 -7.57
CA LEU A 3 7.43 -21.92 -6.18
C LEU A 3 6.17 -21.06 -6.09
N ARG A 4 4.99 -21.69 -6.03
CA ARG A 4 3.77 -21.02 -5.56
C ARG A 4 3.91 -20.92 -4.04
N SER A 5 3.84 -19.70 -3.51
CA SER A 5 3.69 -19.47 -2.07
C SER A 5 2.53 -20.32 -1.55
N ILE A 6 2.78 -21.08 -0.47
CA ILE A 6 1.89 -22.14 0.04
C ILE A 6 0.70 -21.58 0.83
N ASP A 7 0.69 -20.31 1.22
CA ASP A 7 -0.48 -19.67 1.80
C ASP A 7 -1.31 -18.99 0.71
N SER A 8 -2.51 -19.51 0.46
CA SER A 8 -3.54 -18.76 -0.26
C SER A 8 -3.79 -17.43 0.46
N PRO A 9 -4.08 -16.32 -0.23
CA PRO A 9 -4.36 -15.04 0.41
C PRO A 9 -5.47 -15.23 1.45
N ARG A 10 -5.11 -15.17 2.74
CA ARG A 10 -6.10 -15.31 3.80
C ARG A 10 -6.83 -13.99 3.90
N ARG A 11 -8.08 -13.98 3.41
CA ARG A 11 -8.97 -12.84 3.63
C ARG A 11 -9.06 -12.56 5.12
N ARG A 12 -8.68 -11.36 5.52
CA ARG A 12 -8.77 -10.90 6.91
C ARG A 12 -9.43 -9.53 6.98
N PRO A 13 -10.12 -9.20 8.08
CA PRO A 13 -10.76 -7.90 8.23
C PRO A 13 -9.77 -6.75 8.05
N ALA A 14 -10.20 -5.69 7.37
CA ALA A 14 -9.42 -4.47 7.20
C ALA A 14 -10.09 -3.30 7.95
N PRO A 15 -9.31 -2.30 8.40
CA PRO A 15 -9.87 -1.09 8.99
C PRO A 15 -10.65 -0.29 7.94
N THR A 16 -11.76 0.34 8.34
CA THR A 16 -12.56 1.21 7.46
C THR A 16 -12.10 2.67 7.50
N THR A 17 -11.21 3.02 8.43
CA THR A 17 -10.62 4.35 8.56
C THR A 17 -9.12 4.26 8.88
N ALA A 18 -8.36 5.26 8.45
CA ALA A 18 -6.95 5.39 8.72
C ALA A 18 -6.59 6.82 9.16
N HIS A 19 -5.67 6.93 10.12
CA HIS A 19 -5.04 8.19 10.47
C HIS A 19 -3.71 8.31 9.71
N LEU A 20 -3.59 9.35 8.90
CA LEU A 20 -2.46 9.58 8.00
C LEU A 20 -1.87 10.97 8.26
N THR A 21 -0.55 11.10 8.32
CA THR A 21 0.11 12.40 8.46
C THR A 21 0.79 12.77 7.15
N ASP A 22 0.55 13.99 6.65
CA ASP A 22 1.20 14.49 5.43
C ASP A 22 2.62 15.03 5.71
N SER A 23 3.30 15.49 4.65
CA SER A 23 4.63 16.09 4.74
C SER A 23 4.66 17.41 5.51
N ALA A 24 3.52 18.08 5.71
CA ALA A 24 3.39 19.28 6.53
C ALA A 24 3.18 18.96 8.03
N GLY A 25 3.05 17.68 8.38
CA GLY A 25 2.78 17.23 9.75
C GLY A 25 1.30 17.33 10.13
N ALA A 26 0.40 17.61 9.19
CA ALA A 26 -1.03 17.61 9.46
C ALA A 26 -1.58 16.18 9.42
N THR A 27 -2.41 15.83 10.41
CA THR A 27 -3.05 14.53 10.50
C THR A 27 -4.44 14.58 9.87
N HIS A 28 -4.70 13.61 9.00
CA HIS A 28 -5.94 13.43 8.26
C HIS A 28 -6.58 12.09 8.67
N VAL A 29 -7.90 12.06 8.70
CA VAL A 29 -8.66 10.82 8.84
C VAL A 29 -9.22 10.47 7.47
N LEU A 30 -8.88 9.30 6.98
CA LEU A 30 -9.24 8.85 5.64
C LEU A 30 -10.13 7.61 5.73
N THR A 31 -11.28 7.63 5.07
CA THR A 31 -12.12 6.44 4.91
C THR A 31 -11.50 5.52 3.85
N LEU A 32 -11.31 4.26 4.24
CA LEU A 32 -10.85 3.20 3.36
C LEU A 32 -12.06 2.51 2.74
N GLU A 33 -12.06 2.47 1.42
CA GLU A 33 -13.16 1.94 0.60
C GLU A 33 -12.70 0.66 -0.12
N PRO A 34 -13.62 -0.16 -0.61
CA PRO A 34 -13.25 -1.26 -1.49
C PRO A 34 -12.43 -0.76 -2.68
N ARG A 35 -11.57 -1.63 -3.21
CA ARG A 35 -10.59 -1.30 -4.24
C ARG A 35 -9.57 -0.25 -3.79
N THR A 36 -9.13 -0.32 -2.54
CA THR A 36 -8.00 0.49 -2.07
C THR A 36 -6.73 -0.35 -2.09
N LEU A 37 -5.70 0.11 -2.80
CA LEU A 37 -4.35 -0.44 -2.78
C LEU A 37 -3.49 0.42 -1.86
N ILE A 38 -2.94 -0.17 -0.80
CA ILE A 38 -2.00 0.47 0.10
C ILE A 38 -0.60 -0.05 -0.22
N VAL A 39 0.35 0.84 -0.49
CA VAL A 39 1.76 0.48 -0.73
C VAL A 39 2.63 1.12 0.33
N ALA A 40 3.29 0.30 1.13
CA ALA A 40 4.27 0.71 2.12
C ALA A 40 5.66 0.84 1.48
N VAL A 41 6.27 2.02 1.64
CA VAL A 41 7.59 2.37 1.13
C VAL A 41 8.54 2.77 2.26
N LYS A 42 9.84 2.82 1.95
CA LYS A 42 10.91 3.36 2.83
C LYS A 42 11.93 4.12 1.98
N SER A 43 12.73 4.98 2.61
CA SER A 43 13.64 5.90 1.93
C SER A 43 14.78 5.23 1.15
N ASN A 44 15.20 4.02 1.54
CA ASN A 44 16.30 3.28 0.94
C ASN A 44 15.83 2.04 0.16
N CYS A 45 14.84 2.23 -0.72
CA CYS A 45 14.17 1.13 -1.41
C CYS A 45 14.07 1.39 -2.91
N ASP A 46 14.92 0.73 -3.70
CA ASP A 46 14.94 0.87 -5.16
C ASP A 46 13.62 0.44 -5.81
N GLY A 47 12.97 -0.61 -5.26
CA GLY A 47 11.67 -1.09 -5.72
C GLY A 47 10.49 -0.17 -5.38
N CYS A 48 10.68 0.79 -4.48
CA CYS A 48 9.64 1.73 -4.06
C CYS A 48 9.57 2.95 -4.99
N ARG A 49 10.67 3.27 -5.67
CA ARG A 49 10.82 4.47 -6.49
C ARG A 49 9.68 4.69 -7.50
N PRO A 50 9.22 3.67 -8.28
CA PRO A 50 8.11 3.87 -9.21
C PRO A 50 6.81 4.33 -8.54
N PHE A 51 6.56 3.91 -7.30
CA PHE A 51 5.34 4.28 -6.57
C PHE A 51 5.37 5.72 -6.05
N VAL A 52 6.56 6.29 -5.88
CA VAL A 52 6.73 7.63 -5.30
C VAL A 52 7.04 8.68 -6.36
N GLU A 53 7.86 8.35 -7.36
CA GLU A 53 8.33 9.27 -8.38
C GLU A 53 7.47 9.24 -9.66
N ASP A 54 6.91 8.09 -10.05
CA ASP A 54 6.17 7.96 -11.30
C ASP A 54 4.65 8.11 -11.07
N LEU A 55 4.12 9.26 -11.48
CA LEU A 55 2.68 9.55 -11.41
C LEU A 55 1.88 8.79 -12.47
N SER A 56 2.51 8.25 -13.51
CA SER A 56 1.82 7.45 -14.53
C SER A 56 1.48 6.03 -14.05
N ILE A 57 2.09 5.59 -12.95
CA ILE A 57 1.75 4.33 -12.30
C ILE A 57 0.35 4.45 -11.68
N GLU A 58 -0.61 3.85 -12.37
CA GLU A 58 -1.99 3.73 -11.94
C GLU A 58 -2.42 2.26 -11.99
N PHE A 59 -3.38 1.92 -11.14
CA PHE A 59 -3.95 0.58 -11.06
C PHE A 59 -5.43 0.70 -11.43
N PRO A 60 -5.83 0.33 -12.66
CA PRO A 60 -7.20 0.54 -13.13
C PRO A 60 -8.22 -0.04 -12.16
N GLY A 61 -9.16 0.80 -11.71
CA GLY A 61 -10.18 0.41 -10.75
C GLY A 61 -9.73 0.34 -9.29
N TRP A 62 -8.47 0.66 -8.98
CA TRP A 62 -7.91 0.67 -7.64
C TRP A 62 -7.39 2.06 -7.23
N ARG A 63 -7.76 2.50 -6.04
CA ARG A 63 -7.24 3.72 -5.42
C ARG A 63 -5.89 3.42 -4.75
N LEU A 64 -4.80 3.99 -5.26
CA LEU A 64 -3.47 3.87 -4.65
C LEU A 64 -3.27 4.87 -3.50
N ILE A 65 -2.88 4.36 -2.33
CA ILE A 65 -2.42 5.10 -1.16
C ILE A 65 -0.99 4.66 -0.84
N VAL A 66 -0.04 5.59 -0.89
CA VAL A 66 1.36 5.30 -0.54
C VAL A 66 1.63 5.73 0.90
N VAL A 67 2.17 4.81 1.70
CA VAL A 67 2.41 5.02 3.13
C VAL A 67 3.84 4.69 3.52
N THR A 68 4.30 5.25 4.63
CA THR A 68 5.62 4.98 5.23
C THR A 68 5.50 4.90 6.74
N ARG A 69 6.40 4.13 7.37
CA ARG A 69 6.60 4.13 8.83
C ARG A 69 7.59 5.24 9.26
N ASP A 70 8.51 5.58 8.36
CA ASP A 70 9.61 6.51 8.61
C ASP A 70 9.33 7.88 7.97
N SER A 71 9.97 8.92 8.50
CA SER A 71 9.99 10.22 7.83
C SER A 71 10.64 10.06 6.45
N MET A 72 9.87 10.36 5.41
CA MET A 72 10.38 10.49 4.05
C MET A 72 10.78 11.94 3.83
N PRO A 73 11.88 12.21 3.09
CA PRO A 73 12.20 13.56 2.67
C PRO A 73 10.99 14.21 1.99
N ALA A 74 10.75 15.50 2.22
CA ALA A 74 9.66 16.23 1.53
C ALA A 74 9.79 16.15 0.00
N GLU A 75 10.99 15.91 -0.51
CA GLU A 75 11.33 15.76 -1.93
C GLU A 75 11.30 14.30 -2.42
N ALA A 76 10.81 13.34 -1.63
CA ALA A 76 10.93 11.91 -1.94
C ALA A 76 10.16 11.44 -3.19
N GLY A 77 9.45 12.34 -3.88
CA GLY A 77 8.92 12.14 -5.22
C GLY A 77 7.79 13.10 -5.55
N HIS A 78 7.08 12.82 -6.64
CA HIS A 78 5.96 13.65 -7.10
C HIS A 78 4.62 13.24 -6.46
N ARG A 79 4.53 12.05 -5.88
CA ARG A 79 3.31 11.53 -5.22
C ARG A 79 3.35 11.81 -3.71
N THR A 80 2.19 12.11 -3.13
CA THR A 80 2.03 12.19 -1.67
C THR A 80 2.32 10.85 -1.02
N VAL A 81 3.27 10.84 -0.08
CA VAL A 81 3.56 9.70 0.80
C VAL A 81 3.10 10.05 2.20
N TRP A 82 2.22 9.22 2.75
CA TRP A 82 1.63 9.43 4.08
C TRP A 82 2.45 8.74 5.16
N LEU A 83 2.81 9.46 6.22
CA LEU A 83 3.32 8.84 7.44
C LEU A 83 2.15 8.18 8.19
N ALA A 84 2.16 6.84 8.27
CA ALA A 84 1.02 6.07 8.76
C ALA A 84 1.40 4.81 9.57
N PRO A 85 2.21 4.94 10.63
CA PRO A 85 2.67 3.78 11.42
C PRO A 85 1.51 2.97 12.00
N ALA A 86 0.47 3.63 12.52
CA ALA A 86 -0.70 2.95 13.10
C ALA A 86 -1.49 2.13 12.07
N LEU A 87 -1.65 2.65 10.84
CA LEU A 87 -2.30 1.90 9.76
C LEU A 87 -1.45 0.68 9.38
N MET A 88 -0.13 0.84 9.29
CA MET A 88 0.77 -0.27 8.99
C MET A 88 0.72 -1.35 10.08
N ASP A 89 0.62 -0.97 11.36
CA ASP A 89 0.49 -1.92 12.46
C ASP A 89 -0.84 -2.69 12.40
N VAL A 90 -1.96 -2.00 12.14
CA VAL A 90 -3.28 -2.65 11.98
C VAL A 90 -3.32 -3.58 10.77
N LEU A 91 -2.64 -3.20 9.69
CA LEU A 91 -2.48 -4.04 8.50
C LEU A 91 -1.33 -5.04 8.64
N GLU A 92 -0.71 -5.18 9.81
CA GLU A 92 0.34 -6.16 10.08
C GLU A 92 1.54 -6.06 9.09
N ILE A 93 1.78 -4.86 8.54
CA ILE A 93 2.88 -4.57 7.62
C ILE A 93 4.17 -4.41 8.43
N ALA A 94 4.91 -5.50 8.54
CA ALA A 94 6.15 -5.57 9.30
C ALA A 94 7.31 -4.79 8.66
N SER A 95 7.36 -4.72 7.33
CA SER A 95 8.47 -4.08 6.61
C SER A 95 8.11 -3.63 5.21
N ALA A 96 8.66 -2.51 4.76
CA ALA A 96 8.61 -2.08 3.37
C ALA A 96 9.82 -2.63 2.57
N PRO A 97 9.67 -2.90 1.24
CA PRO A 97 8.49 -2.64 0.41
C PRO A 97 7.39 -3.71 0.54
N PHE A 98 6.13 -3.30 0.71
CA PHE A 98 5.00 -4.22 0.87
C PHE A 98 3.70 -3.57 0.37
N PHE A 99 2.75 -4.36 -0.13
CA PHE A 99 1.44 -3.87 -0.52
C PHE A 99 0.32 -4.67 0.15
N VAL A 100 -0.82 -4.03 0.32
CA VAL A 100 -2.06 -4.62 0.83
C VAL A 100 -3.21 -4.11 -0.03
N ALA A 101 -4.00 -5.01 -0.57
CA ALA A 101 -5.18 -4.71 -1.38
C ALA A 101 -6.44 -4.94 -0.56
N LEU A 102 -7.30 -3.92 -0.49
CA LEU A 102 -8.55 -3.93 0.27
C LEU A 102 -9.75 -3.99 -0.67
N ASP A 103 -10.66 -4.93 -0.45
CA ASP A 103 -11.90 -5.03 -1.22
C ASP A 103 -13.05 -5.64 -0.39
N GLY A 104 -14.28 -5.52 -0.92
CA GLY A 104 -15.49 -6.12 -0.37
C GLY A 104 -16.24 -5.29 0.68
N PHE A 105 -17.41 -5.80 1.06
CA PHE A 105 -18.27 -5.28 2.13
C PHE A 105 -18.73 -6.44 3.03
N PRO A 106 -18.21 -6.59 4.27
CA PRO A 106 -17.27 -5.70 4.95
C PRO A 106 -15.88 -5.65 4.27
N LEU A 107 -15.11 -4.60 4.56
CA LEU A 107 -13.79 -4.40 3.96
C LEU A 107 -12.81 -5.46 4.47
N ASN A 108 -12.12 -6.13 3.55
CA ASN A 108 -11.13 -7.16 3.85
C ASN A 108 -9.85 -6.92 3.07
N VAL A 109 -8.74 -7.37 3.63
CA VAL A 109 -7.52 -7.62 2.85
C VAL A 109 -7.78 -8.79 1.93
N VAL A 110 -7.67 -8.60 0.62
CA VAL A 110 -7.91 -9.65 -0.38
C VAL A 110 -6.63 -10.24 -0.97
N THR A 111 -5.57 -9.43 -1.05
CA THR A 111 -4.22 -9.89 -1.38
C THR A 111 -3.19 -8.93 -0.77
N GLU A 112 -2.01 -9.44 -0.47
CA GLU A 112 -0.90 -8.67 0.10
C GLU A 112 0.43 -9.36 -0.18
N GLY A 113 1.52 -8.61 -0.20
CA GLY A 113 2.83 -9.17 -0.49
C GLY A 113 3.95 -8.16 -0.60
N VAL A 114 5.16 -8.67 -0.76
CA VAL A 114 6.34 -7.83 -1.01
C VAL A 114 6.20 -7.18 -2.38
N VAL A 115 6.52 -5.89 -2.47
CA VAL A 115 6.52 -5.16 -3.73
C VAL A 115 7.88 -5.29 -4.40
N PHE A 116 7.90 -5.90 -5.59
CA PHE A 116 9.08 -5.97 -6.45
C PHE A 116 9.01 -4.97 -7.60
N ALA A 117 7.81 -4.79 -8.17
CA ALA A 117 7.56 -3.85 -9.26
C ALA A 117 6.04 -3.56 -9.40
N PRO A 118 5.63 -2.40 -9.95
CA PRO A 118 4.22 -2.10 -10.21
C PRO A 118 3.51 -3.16 -11.07
N GLU A 119 4.18 -3.73 -12.07
CA GLU A 119 3.59 -4.74 -12.96
C GLU A 119 3.28 -6.05 -12.22
N GLN A 120 4.07 -6.38 -11.20
CA GLN A 120 3.79 -7.52 -10.34
C GLN A 120 2.52 -7.27 -9.52
N VAL A 121 2.41 -6.12 -8.86
CA VAL A 121 1.22 -5.74 -8.10
C VAL A 121 -0.01 -5.72 -9.02
N SER A 122 0.09 -5.15 -10.22
CA SER A 122 -1.03 -5.08 -11.18
C SER A 122 -1.54 -6.46 -11.59
N ARG A 123 -0.63 -7.42 -11.84
CA ARG A 123 -1.02 -8.81 -12.12
C ARG A 123 -1.76 -9.47 -10.96
N GLU A 124 -1.34 -9.22 -9.73
CA GLU A 124 -1.99 -9.79 -8.54
C GLU A 124 -3.36 -9.16 -8.28
N LEU A 125 -3.52 -7.86 -8.57
CA LEU A 125 -4.81 -7.18 -8.47
C LEU A 125 -5.81 -7.61 -9.56
N ALA A 126 -5.34 -8.10 -10.71
CA ALA A 126 -6.21 -8.54 -11.80
C ALA A 126 -7.05 -9.79 -11.47
N GLU A 127 -6.73 -10.49 -10.37
CA GLU A 127 -7.48 -11.66 -9.90
C GLU A 127 -8.72 -11.30 -9.06
N PHE A 128 -8.91 -10.02 -8.75
CA PHE A 128 -9.96 -9.51 -7.86
C PHE A 128 -10.82 -8.49 -8.58
#